data_AF-A0A2G1QGA7-F1
#
_entry.id   AF-A0A2G1QGA7-F1
#
_cell.length_a   1.000
_cell.length_b   1.000
_cell.length_c   1.000
_cell.angle_alpha   90.00
_cell.angle_beta   90.00
_cell.angle_gamma   90.00
#
_symmetry.space_group_name_H-M   'P 1'
#
loop_
_entity.id
_entity.type
_entity.pdbx_description
1 polymer ?
#
loop_
_entity_poly.entity_id
_entity_poly.type
_entity_poly.pdbx_seq_one_letter_code
_entity_poly.pdbx_strand_id
1 'polypeptide(L)' 'AQTLTACTNAKNDGVEIFTIRLEEPNMATGTLLQSCASGTDHFFDSPNHDQLESIFKEIKDKLVTVRLAS' A
#
# COMPACT_ATOMS: atom_id res chain seq x y z
N ALA A 1 12.28 5.85 -11.42
CA ALA A 1 13.47 5.99 -10.55
C ALA A 1 13.17 6.82 -9.31
N GLN A 2 12.76 8.09 -9.43
CA GLN A 2 12.55 8.98 -8.28
C GLN A 2 11.53 8.46 -7.24
N THR A 3 10.41 7.87 -7.70
CA THR A 3 9.40 7.28 -6.81
C THR A 3 9.98 6.19 -5.91
N LEU A 4 10.73 5.24 -6.47
CA LEU A 4 11.34 4.16 -5.67
C LEU A 4 12.37 4.70 -4.69
N THR A 5 13.16 5.71 -5.07
CA THR A 5 14.09 6.36 -4.15
C THR A 5 13.34 6.98 -2.97
N ALA A 6 12.23 7.67 -3.20
CA ALA A 6 11.40 8.22 -2.13
C ALA A 6 10.82 7.13 -1.23
N CYS A 7 10.27 6.05 -1.81
CA CYS A 7 9.73 4.93 -1.02
C CYS A 7 10.82 4.25 -0.18
N THR A 8 12.02 4.05 -0.73
CA THR A 8 13.15 3.49 0.01
C THR A 8 13.54 4.36 1.19
N ASN A 9 13.65 5.68 0.99
CA ASN A 9 13.98 6.61 2.07
C ASN A 9 12.92 6.60 3.17
N ALA A 10 11.64 6.67 2.80
CA ALA A 10 10.54 6.60 3.76
C ALA A 10 10.54 5.28 4.55
N LYS A 11 10.79 4.13 3.88
CA LYS A 11 10.93 2.83 4.57
C LYS A 11 12.12 2.81 5.52
N ASN A 12 13.25 3.41 5.15
CA ASN A 12 14.42 3.52 6.03
C ASN A 12 14.13 4.39 7.27
N ASP A 13 13.24 5.38 7.14
CA ASP A 13 12.78 6.22 8.26
C ASP A 13 11.69 5.53 9.12
N GLY A 14 11.37 4.26 8.84
CA GLY A 14 10.36 3.49 9.57
C GLY A 14 8.92 3.77 9.16
N VAL A 15 8.70 4.43 8.02
CA VAL A 15 7.36 4.68 7.49
C VAL A 15 6.81 3.41 6.83
N GLU A 16 5.60 3.01 7.25
CA GLU A 16 4.83 1.96 6.61
C GLU A 16 4.09 2.51 5.38
N ILE A 17 4.30 1.92 4.21
CA ILE A 17 3.77 2.37 2.93
C ILE A 17 2.76 1.35 2.41
N PHE A 18 1.50 1.77 2.30
CA PHE A 18 0.46 1.08 1.56
C PHE A 18 0.28 1.71 0.18
N THR A 19 0.12 0.89 -0.85
CA THR A 19 -0.12 1.35 -2.23
C THR A 19 -1.37 0.71 -2.81
N ILE A 20 -2.15 1.49 -3.54
CA ILE A 20 -3.37 1.05 -4.21
C ILE A 20 -3.21 1.38 -5.69
N ARG A 21 -3.23 0.37 -6.56
CA ARG A 21 -3.36 0.54 -8.00
C ARG A 21 -4.85 0.62 -8.32
N LEU A 22 -5.31 1.76 -8.82
CA LEU A 22 -6.72 1.99 -9.14
C LEU A 22 -6.91 2.12 -10.65
N GLU A 23 -7.66 1.20 -11.25
CA GLU A 23 -8.09 1.23 -12.67
C GLU A 23 -6.94 1.48 -13.68
N GLU A 24 -5.69 1.20 -13.29
CA GLU A 24 -4.50 1.50 -14.07
C GLU A 24 -4.08 0.27 -14.88
N PRO A 25 -4.19 0.22 -16.21
CA PRO A 25 -3.84 -0.96 -16.99
C PRO A 25 -2.33 -1.22 -17.13
N ASN A 26 -1.47 -0.23 -16.87
CA ASN A 26 -0.04 -0.34 -17.06
C ASN A 26 0.63 -1.26 -16.02
N MET A 27 1.12 -2.40 -16.49
CA MET A 27 1.84 -3.38 -15.66
C MET A 27 3.10 -2.81 -15.00
N ALA A 28 3.83 -1.92 -15.67
CA ALA A 28 5.02 -1.29 -15.09
C ALA A 28 4.66 -0.38 -13.91
N THR A 29 3.51 0.32 -13.98
CA THR A 29 2.98 1.09 -12.85
C THR A 29 2.58 0.16 -11.70
N GLY A 30 1.94 -0.97 -12.00
CA GLY A 30 1.64 -1.99 -10.99
C GLY A 30 2.89 -2.50 -10.28
N THR A 31 3.92 -2.89 -11.03
CA THR A 31 5.21 -3.34 -10.48
C THR A 31 5.90 -2.24 -9.65
N LEU A 32 5.81 -0.99 -10.10
CA LEU A 32 6.35 0.16 -9.35
C LEU A 32 5.66 0.32 -7.99
N LEU A 33 4.33 0.28 -7.97
CA LEU A 33 3.54 0.41 -6.74
C LEU A 33 3.76 -0.77 -5.78
N GLN A 34 3.84 -1.99 -6.32
CA GLN A 34 4.16 -3.19 -5.55
C GLN A 34 5.56 -3.10 -4.91
N SER A 35 6.55 -2.61 -5.65
CA SER A 35 7.92 -2.43 -5.14
C SER A 35 8.05 -1.30 -4.11
N CYS A 36 7.19 -0.28 -4.21
CA CYS A 36 7.16 0.84 -3.27
C CYS A 36 6.56 0.44 -1.91
N ALA A 37 5.58 -0.47 -1.89
CA ALA A 37 4.91 -0.95 -0.69
C ALA A 37 5.90 -1.53 0.35
N SER A 38 5.50 -1.51 1.64
CA SER A 38 6.33 -2.04 2.74
C SER A 38 6.33 -3.56 2.84
N GLY A 39 5.39 -4.24 2.19
CA GLY A 39 5.24 -5.69 2.21
C GLY A 39 4.28 -6.17 1.12
N THR A 40 4.18 -7.49 0.95
CA THR A 40 3.26 -8.11 -0.01
C THR A 40 1.79 -7.87 0.34
N ASP A 41 1.50 -7.65 1.61
CA ASP A 41 0.18 -7.33 2.17
C ASP A 41 -0.11 -5.81 2.20
N HIS A 42 0.80 -4.99 1.67
CA HIS A 42 0.66 -3.53 1.59
C HIS A 42 0.36 -3.02 0.18
N PHE A 43 0.30 -3.91 -0.81
CA PHE A 43 -0.08 -3.59 -2.18
C PHE A 43 -1.48 -4.13 -2.48
N PHE A 44 -2.34 -3.26 -3.00
CA PHE A 44 -3.70 -3.59 -3.40
C PHE A 44 -3.90 -3.26 -4.88
N ASP A 45 -4.45 -4.22 -5.64
CA ASP A 45 -4.86 -4.01 -7.02
C ASP A 45 -6.38 -3.89 -7.09
N SER A 46 -6.85 -2.73 -7.50
CA SER A 46 -8.26 -2.35 -7.53
C SER A 46 -8.70 -2.15 -8.98
N PRO A 47 -9.52 -3.07 -9.53
CA PRO A 47 -10.00 -2.99 -10.91
C PRO A 47 -11.06 -1.91 -11.09
N ASN A 48 -11.64 -1.38 -10.02
CA ASN A 48 -12.58 -0.25 -10.04
C ASN A 48 -12.68 0.50 -8.71
N HIS A 49 -13.14 1.75 -8.76
CA HIS A 49 -13.29 2.60 -7.58
C HIS A 49 -14.25 2.07 -6.50
N ASP A 50 -15.23 1.21 -6.85
CA ASP A 50 -16.18 0.64 -5.89
C ASP A 50 -15.48 -0.20 -4.80
N GLN A 51 -14.27 -0.68 -5.06
CA GLN A 51 -13.49 -1.47 -4.10
C GLN A 51 -12.66 -0.63 -3.13
N LEU A 52 -12.51 0.68 -3.37
CA LEU A 52 -11.64 1.53 -2.55
C LEU A 52 -12.09 1.57 -1.09
N GLU A 53 -13.40 1.61 -0.84
CA GLU A 53 -13.94 1.63 0.54
C GLU A 53 -13.52 0.37 1.31
N SER A 54 -13.63 -0.80 0.67
CA SER A 54 -13.19 -2.06 1.26
C SER A 54 -11.68 -2.11 1.49
N ILE A 55 -10.88 -1.64 0.54
CA ILE A 55 -9.41 -1.61 0.64
C ILE A 55 -8.98 -0.68 1.79
N PHE A 56 -9.54 0.53 1.86
CA PHE A 56 -9.24 1.45 2.95
C PHE A 56 -9.68 0.91 4.31
N LYS A 57 -10.79 0.17 4.36
CA LYS A 57 -11.20 -0.54 5.57
C LYS A 57 -10.19 -1.61 5.98
N GLU A 58 -9.69 -2.41 5.04
CA GLU A 58 -8.65 -3.40 5.33
C GLU A 58 -7.36 -2.76 5.85
N ILE A 59 -6.90 -1.68 5.21
CA ILE A 59 -5.73 -0.91 5.68
C ILE A 59 -5.97 -0.39 7.10
N LYS A 60 -7.15 0.18 7.38
CA LYS A 60 -7.51 0.63 8.73
C LYS A 60 -7.46 -0.52 9.73
N ASP A 61 -8.02 -1.67 9.40
CA ASP A 61 -8.04 -2.84 10.30
C ASP A 61 -6.62 -3.35 10.58
N LYS A 62 -5.67 -3.24 9.64
CA LYS A 62 -4.23 -3.54 9.85
C LYS A 62 -3.54 -2.53 10.77
N LEU A 63 -3.91 -1.25 10.67
CA LEU A 63 -3.36 -0.18 11.52
C LEU A 63 -3.90 -0.22 12.96
N VAL A 64 -5.09 -0.79 13.16
CA VAL A 64 -5.65 -0.98 14.51
C VAL A 64 -4.83 -2.07 15.21
N THR A 65 -3.78 -1.64 15.90
CA THR A 65 -3.09 -2.48 16.88
C THR A 65 -4.10 -2.80 17.99
N VAL A 66 -4.57 -4.05 18.07
CA VAL A 66 -5.37 -4.51 19.19
C VAL A 66 -4.50 -4.41 20.44
N ARG A 67 -4.67 -3.35 21.23
CA ARG A 67 -4.10 -3.26 22.57
C ARG A 67 -4.90 -4.20 23.47
N LEU A 68 -4.47 -5.45 23.54
CA LEU A 68 -4.87 -6.35 24.63
C LEU A 68 -4.21 -5.82 25.90
N ALA A 69 -4.85 -4.85 26.55
CA ALA A 69 -4.52 -4.50 27.93
C ALA A 69 -5.16 -5.57 28.82
N SER A 70 -4.32 -6.49 29.31
CA SER A 70 -4.67 -7.43 30.37
C SER A 70 -4.50 -6.79 31.74
#